data_AF-A0A0A0AEL1-F1
#
_entry.id   AF-A0A0A0AEL1-F1
#
_cell.length_a   1.000
_cell.length_b   1.000
_cell.length_c   1.000
_cell.angle_alpha   90.00
_cell.angle_beta   90.00
_cell.angle_gamma   90.00
#
_symmetry.space_group_name_H-M   'P 1'
#
loop_
_entity.id
_entity.type
_entity.pdbx_description
1 polymer ?
#
loop_
_entity_poly.entity_id
_entity_poly.type
_entity_poly.pdbx_seq_one_letter_code
_entity_poly.pdbx_strand_id
1 'polypeptide(L)'
;SPGKGTSHPPLCPPGIKCGGVLSAPSGNFSSPNFPGLYPYETECTWLIVVAEGSSVLLSFNHFELEYHAACAYDYLQVYNGATRDRGNLLGTFCGRSPPPPFSSAWHVMAVVFRSDRHVAKHGFAAAYRKDACGGQLTGLSGEITSPRYPESYPNDAECRWSIVGAGGGGPLTLVFADFQVEGGQGCGFDYVALFDGPTAAAPRLGRYCGSTRPPRTVSSARHLLILFKSDFNIGGRGFKAHFYSAGECQEVFTTIKGNFSSPRYPNFYPNNLKCQWSIHLPPGYRVKVFFLDMELEGRSSLTGGCDYDHLAAFDGGAENGSLLGRWCGRESPVPVMSHSNQLLLVLHTDRNTAKRGFSIAYVGGK
;
A
#
# COMPACT_ATOMS: atom_id res chain seq x y z
N SER A 1 37.41 -60.25 5.78
CA SER A 1 36.46 -59.23 6.28
C SER A 1 36.57 -57.96 5.45
N PRO A 2 35.62 -57.63 4.57
CA PRO A 2 35.50 -56.30 4.02
C PRO A 2 34.47 -55.47 4.81
N GLY A 3 34.67 -54.15 4.78
CA GLY A 3 34.25 -53.22 5.81
C GLY A 3 32.78 -52.82 5.81
N LYS A 4 32.32 -52.40 7.00
CA LYS A 4 31.07 -51.68 7.21
C LYS A 4 31.21 -50.27 6.61
N GLY A 5 30.56 -50.04 5.47
CA GLY A 5 30.25 -48.70 5.00
C GLY A 5 29.18 -48.08 5.90
N THR A 6 29.48 -46.92 6.49
CA THR A 6 28.52 -46.08 7.19
C THR A 6 27.57 -45.45 6.18
N SER A 7 26.30 -45.87 6.20
CA SER A 7 25.23 -45.22 5.45
C SER A 7 24.84 -43.90 6.15
N HIS A 8 25.21 -42.77 5.57
CA HIS A 8 24.55 -41.51 5.89
C HIS A 8 23.08 -41.59 5.45
N PRO A 9 22.12 -41.08 6.24
CA PRO A 9 20.73 -40.98 5.82
C PRO A 9 20.64 -40.11 4.55
N PRO A 10 19.69 -40.38 3.64
CA PRO A 10 19.55 -39.60 2.42
C PRO A 10 19.30 -38.13 2.80
N LEU A 11 20.14 -37.25 2.26
CA LEU A 11 19.91 -35.81 2.26
C LEU A 11 18.50 -35.56 1.74
N CYS A 12 17.69 -34.80 2.49
CA CYS A 12 16.36 -34.37 2.05
C CYS A 12 16.47 -33.78 0.63
N PRO A 13 15.54 -34.13 -0.28
CA PRO A 13 15.54 -33.54 -1.61
C PRO A 13 15.41 -32.01 -1.51
N PRO A 14 16.07 -31.24 -2.39
CA PRO A 14 15.97 -29.78 -2.36
C PRO A 14 14.53 -29.32 -2.55
N GLY A 15 14.13 -28.29 -1.81
CA GLY A 15 12.81 -27.68 -1.90
C GLY A 15 12.41 -27.32 -3.34
N ILE A 16 11.14 -27.54 -3.68
CA ILE A 16 10.64 -27.38 -5.06
C ILE A 16 10.41 -25.91 -5.36
N LYS A 17 11.05 -25.41 -6.42
CA LYS A 17 10.75 -24.10 -6.99
C LYS A 17 9.80 -24.26 -8.17
N CYS A 18 8.68 -23.53 -8.16
CA CYS A 18 7.69 -23.60 -9.23
C CYS A 18 7.03 -22.25 -9.54
N GLY A 19 6.09 -22.26 -10.49
CA GLY A 19 5.39 -21.08 -10.96
C GLY A 19 5.95 -20.56 -12.28
N GLY A 20 5.85 -19.26 -12.52
CA GLY A 20 6.22 -18.64 -13.79
C GLY A 20 5.32 -17.45 -14.15
N VAL A 21 5.48 -16.95 -15.37
CA VAL A 21 4.66 -15.85 -15.90
C VAL A 21 3.43 -16.42 -16.59
N LEU A 22 2.25 -15.95 -16.19
CA LEU A 22 0.96 -16.31 -16.78
C LEU A 22 0.42 -15.11 -17.56
N SER A 23 0.51 -15.16 -18.90
CA SER A 23 0.22 -14.03 -19.79
C SER A 23 -1.08 -14.12 -20.58
N ALA A 24 -1.77 -15.27 -20.52
CA ALA A 24 -3.06 -15.44 -21.18
C ALA A 24 -4.13 -14.55 -20.52
N PRO A 25 -5.17 -14.09 -21.25
CA PRO A 25 -6.23 -13.25 -20.69
C PRO A 25 -7.09 -13.96 -19.64
N SER A 26 -7.01 -15.29 -19.54
CA SER A 26 -7.50 -16.06 -18.41
C SER A 26 -6.73 -17.37 -18.31
N GLY A 27 -6.76 -18.00 -17.14
CA GLY A 27 -6.10 -19.27 -16.92
C GLY A 27 -6.33 -19.82 -15.53
N ASN A 28 -5.94 -21.08 -15.35
CA ASN A 28 -6.01 -21.78 -14.08
C ASN A 28 -4.59 -22.20 -13.66
N PHE A 29 -4.33 -22.17 -12.37
CA PHE A 29 -3.09 -22.67 -11.78
C PHE A 29 -3.35 -23.22 -10.37
N SER A 30 -2.47 -24.07 -9.89
CA SER A 30 -2.65 -24.76 -8.62
C SER A 30 -1.32 -24.98 -7.91
N SER A 31 -1.39 -25.34 -6.63
CA SER A 31 -0.24 -25.89 -5.92
C SER A 31 0.29 -27.14 -6.65
N PRO A 32 1.59 -27.46 -6.51
CA PRO A 32 2.14 -28.70 -7.06
C PRO A 32 1.36 -29.92 -6.58
N ASN A 33 1.24 -30.92 -7.45
CA ASN A 33 0.51 -32.19 -7.23
C ASN A 33 -1.00 -32.08 -7.01
N PHE A 34 -1.61 -30.90 -7.04
CA PHE A 34 -3.06 -30.75 -6.86
C PHE A 34 -3.83 -31.69 -7.82
N PRO A 35 -4.85 -32.45 -7.35
CA PRO A 35 -5.50 -32.38 -6.03
C PRO A 35 -4.83 -33.20 -4.91
N GLY A 36 -3.67 -33.81 -5.16
CA GLY A 36 -2.84 -34.47 -4.16
C GLY A 36 -2.12 -33.49 -3.22
N LEU A 37 -1.36 -34.03 -2.27
CA LEU A 37 -0.64 -33.22 -1.28
C LEU A 37 0.50 -32.43 -1.92
N TYR A 38 0.60 -31.14 -1.59
CA TYR A 38 1.76 -30.35 -2.02
C TYR A 38 3.05 -30.82 -1.33
N PRO A 39 4.21 -30.67 -1.96
CA PRO A 39 5.50 -31.06 -1.36
C PRO A 39 5.94 -30.09 -0.24
N TYR A 40 6.78 -30.59 0.67
CA TYR A 40 7.47 -29.78 1.67
C TYR A 40 8.51 -28.86 1.03
N GLU A 41 8.88 -27.81 1.77
CA GLU A 41 9.90 -26.81 1.38
C GLU A 41 9.66 -26.25 -0.04
N THR A 42 8.39 -26.10 -0.42
CA THR A 42 8.00 -25.59 -1.73
C THR A 42 8.04 -24.06 -1.72
N GLU A 43 8.54 -23.47 -2.79
CA GLU A 43 8.41 -22.05 -3.07
C GLU A 43 7.96 -21.84 -4.52
N CYS A 44 6.68 -21.50 -4.70
CA CYS A 44 6.13 -21.20 -6.00
C CYS A 44 5.80 -19.72 -6.13
N THR A 45 6.15 -19.12 -7.26
CA THR A 45 5.83 -17.73 -7.57
C THR A 45 5.20 -17.63 -8.94
N TRP A 46 3.95 -17.18 -8.99
CA TRP A 46 3.27 -16.85 -10.24
C TRP A 46 3.19 -15.35 -10.41
N LEU A 47 3.59 -14.86 -11.59
CA LEU A 47 3.38 -13.48 -12.01
C LEU A 47 2.32 -13.49 -13.11
N ILE A 48 1.13 -13.00 -12.78
CA ILE A 48 0.03 -12.90 -13.72
C ILE A 48 0.13 -11.54 -14.39
N VAL A 49 0.20 -11.53 -15.73
CA VAL A 49 0.29 -10.32 -16.55
C VAL A 49 -0.81 -10.39 -17.60
N VAL A 50 -1.83 -9.56 -17.48
CA VAL A 50 -2.87 -9.41 -18.51
C VAL A 50 -2.58 -8.20 -19.39
N ALA A 51 -3.42 -7.94 -20.40
CA ALA A 51 -3.25 -6.79 -21.28
C ALA A 51 -3.22 -5.48 -20.49
N GLU A 52 -2.32 -4.57 -20.89
CA GLU A 52 -2.21 -3.23 -20.31
C GLU A 52 -3.55 -2.48 -20.33
N GLY A 53 -3.78 -1.63 -19.34
CA GLY A 53 -5.07 -0.95 -19.14
C GLY A 53 -6.20 -1.86 -18.65
N SER A 54 -5.89 -3.06 -18.16
CA SER A 54 -6.85 -4.00 -17.54
C SER A 54 -6.48 -4.28 -16.09
N SER A 55 -7.29 -5.05 -15.36
CA SER A 55 -6.95 -5.63 -14.05
C SER A 55 -6.94 -7.17 -14.09
N VAL A 56 -6.34 -7.80 -13.09
CA VAL A 56 -6.38 -9.26 -12.87
C VAL A 56 -7.42 -9.54 -11.80
N LEU A 57 -8.44 -10.31 -12.12
CA LEU A 57 -9.37 -10.88 -11.15
C LEU A 57 -8.96 -12.33 -10.85
N LEU A 58 -8.49 -12.56 -9.62
CA LEU A 58 -8.07 -13.84 -9.07
C LEU A 58 -9.16 -14.41 -8.16
N SER A 59 -9.42 -15.71 -8.31
CA SER A 59 -10.40 -16.46 -7.51
C SER A 59 -9.88 -17.84 -7.15
N PHE A 60 -10.35 -18.39 -6.04
CA PHE A 60 -9.95 -19.70 -5.54
C PHE A 60 -11.14 -20.64 -5.53
N ASN A 61 -11.00 -21.79 -6.20
CA ASN A 61 -12.02 -22.83 -6.24
C ASN A 61 -11.77 -23.90 -5.17
N HIS A 62 -10.53 -24.02 -4.70
CA HIS A 62 -10.14 -24.91 -3.61
C HIS A 62 -9.02 -24.27 -2.79
N PHE A 63 -9.04 -24.46 -1.47
CA PHE A 63 -7.99 -23.98 -0.59
C PHE A 63 -7.90 -24.82 0.70
N GLU A 64 -6.78 -25.53 0.87
CA GLU A 64 -6.44 -26.23 2.09
C GLU A 64 -4.92 -26.25 2.29
N LEU A 65 -4.42 -25.38 3.17
CA LEU A 65 -3.03 -25.33 3.62
C LEU A 65 -2.92 -25.71 5.10
N GLU A 66 -1.71 -25.98 5.60
CA GLU A 66 -1.51 -26.11 7.05
C GLU A 66 -1.99 -24.84 7.76
N TYR A 67 -2.67 -25.00 8.89
CA TYR A 67 -3.20 -23.87 9.65
C TYR A 67 -2.20 -23.44 10.73
N HIS A 68 -2.00 -22.12 10.81
CA HIS A 68 -1.36 -21.47 11.95
C HIS A 68 -2.05 -20.12 12.21
N ALA A 69 -2.15 -19.69 13.46
CA ALA A 69 -2.86 -18.45 13.82
C ALA A 69 -2.32 -17.20 13.09
N ALA A 70 -1.02 -17.18 12.79
CA ALA A 70 -0.35 -16.13 12.01
C ALA A 70 0.09 -16.57 10.61
N CYS A 71 -0.34 -17.76 10.14
CA CYS A 71 0.11 -18.37 8.88
C CYS A 71 1.65 -18.42 8.75
N ALA A 72 2.32 -18.86 9.82
CA ALA A 72 3.78 -18.85 9.92
C ALA A 72 4.44 -20.13 9.39
N TYR A 73 3.66 -21.19 9.17
CA TYR A 73 4.09 -22.44 8.54
C TYR A 73 3.85 -22.31 7.04
N ASP A 74 2.81 -22.97 6.52
CA ASP A 74 2.43 -22.88 5.12
C ASP A 74 1.50 -21.71 4.83
N TYR A 75 1.74 -21.03 3.72
CA TYR A 75 0.94 -19.86 3.36
C TYR A 75 0.88 -19.59 1.87
N LEU A 76 -0.20 -18.92 1.49
CA LEU A 76 -0.36 -18.24 0.22
C LEU A 76 -0.40 -16.73 0.44
N GLN A 77 0.44 -16.00 -0.28
CA GLN A 77 0.42 -14.54 -0.32
C GLN A 77 -0.01 -14.03 -1.69
N VAL A 78 -0.87 -13.02 -1.70
CA VAL A 78 -1.33 -12.35 -2.92
C VAL A 78 -0.87 -10.89 -2.86
N TYR A 79 -0.29 -10.39 -3.95
CA TYR A 79 0.26 -9.05 -4.05
C TYR A 79 -0.37 -8.26 -5.19
N ASN A 80 -0.65 -6.98 -4.93
CA ASN A 80 -1.27 -6.01 -5.84
C ASN A 80 -0.26 -5.42 -6.84
N GLY A 81 0.42 -6.27 -7.59
CA GLY A 81 1.46 -5.88 -8.54
C GLY A 81 2.60 -6.90 -8.58
N ALA A 82 3.71 -6.52 -9.24
CA ALA A 82 4.90 -7.39 -9.34
C ALA A 82 5.77 -7.37 -8.07
N THR A 83 5.76 -6.26 -7.32
CA THR A 83 6.64 -6.05 -6.16
C THR A 83 6.09 -6.74 -4.92
N ARG A 84 6.95 -7.52 -4.24
CA ARG A 84 6.61 -8.35 -3.08
C ARG A 84 6.93 -7.66 -1.74
N ASP A 85 6.47 -6.43 -1.58
CA ASP A 85 6.64 -5.64 -0.36
C ASP A 85 5.33 -5.54 0.44
N ARG A 86 5.42 -5.06 1.69
CA ARG A 86 4.26 -4.94 2.59
C ARG A 86 3.18 -3.99 2.09
N GLY A 87 3.52 -2.97 1.31
CA GLY A 87 2.55 -2.00 0.76
C GLY A 87 1.69 -2.60 -0.35
N ASN A 88 2.19 -3.65 -1.01
CA ASN A 88 1.47 -4.36 -2.07
C ASN A 88 0.81 -5.66 -1.60
N LEU A 89 1.06 -6.12 -0.37
CA LEU A 89 0.49 -7.37 0.14
C LEU A 89 -1.02 -7.23 0.37
N LEU A 90 -1.84 -7.93 -0.41
CA LEU A 90 -3.29 -8.01 -0.25
C LEU A 90 -3.70 -8.95 0.89
N GLY A 91 -2.89 -9.96 1.18
CA GLY A 91 -3.09 -10.82 2.34
C GLY A 91 -2.20 -12.05 2.36
N THR A 92 -2.13 -12.68 3.54
CA THR A 92 -1.47 -13.98 3.78
C THR A 92 -2.53 -14.95 4.28
N PHE A 93 -2.64 -16.11 3.65
CA PHE A 93 -3.73 -17.06 3.85
C PHE A 93 -3.20 -18.47 4.12
N CYS A 94 -3.88 -19.19 5.00
CA CYS A 94 -3.57 -20.58 5.37
C CYS A 94 -4.83 -21.28 5.94
N GLY A 95 -4.75 -22.57 6.24
CA GLY A 95 -5.91 -23.34 6.69
C GLY A 95 -6.91 -23.69 5.57
N ARG A 96 -8.20 -23.82 5.93
CA ARG A 96 -9.27 -24.36 5.06
C ARG A 96 -10.25 -23.33 4.51
N SER A 97 -10.16 -22.09 4.95
CA SER A 97 -11.06 -21.03 4.49
C SER A 97 -10.53 -20.46 3.18
N PRO A 98 -11.24 -20.59 2.05
CA PRO A 98 -10.77 -20.04 0.79
C PRO A 98 -10.67 -18.51 0.87
N PRO A 99 -9.59 -17.91 0.34
CA PRO A 99 -9.48 -16.46 0.26
C PRO A 99 -10.64 -15.86 -0.56
N PRO A 100 -11.06 -14.61 -0.26
CA PRO A 100 -11.99 -13.90 -1.13
C PRO A 100 -11.36 -13.68 -2.53
N PRO A 101 -12.16 -13.39 -3.57
CA PRO A 101 -11.62 -12.99 -4.85
C PRO A 101 -10.86 -11.65 -4.73
N PHE A 102 -9.73 -11.54 -5.42
CA PHE A 102 -8.91 -10.33 -5.46
C PHE A 102 -8.93 -9.74 -6.86
N SER A 103 -8.99 -8.41 -6.94
CA SER A 103 -8.75 -7.71 -8.20
C SER A 103 -7.56 -6.77 -8.03
N SER A 104 -6.58 -6.87 -8.93
CA SER A 104 -5.40 -6.01 -8.90
C SER A 104 -5.73 -4.62 -9.42
N ALA A 105 -5.07 -3.60 -8.90
CA ALA A 105 -5.22 -2.21 -9.37
C ALA A 105 -4.87 -2.02 -10.85
N TRP A 106 -4.06 -2.93 -11.41
CA TRP A 106 -3.45 -2.86 -12.73
C TRP A 106 -3.36 -4.23 -13.39
N HIS A 107 -2.71 -4.29 -14.55
CA HIS A 107 -2.59 -5.48 -15.38
C HIS A 107 -1.64 -6.56 -14.83
N VAL A 108 -1.12 -6.40 -13.59
CA VAL A 108 -0.14 -7.32 -12.98
C VAL A 108 -0.55 -7.70 -11.56
N MET A 109 -0.41 -8.98 -11.22
CA MET A 109 -0.61 -9.53 -9.87
C MET A 109 0.43 -10.62 -9.60
N ALA A 110 0.99 -10.67 -8.39
CA ALA A 110 1.89 -11.75 -7.98
C ALA A 110 1.25 -12.63 -6.90
N VAL A 111 1.44 -13.94 -7.03
CA VAL A 111 0.97 -14.94 -6.06
C VAL A 111 2.15 -15.80 -5.64
N VAL A 112 2.36 -15.92 -4.32
CA VAL A 112 3.47 -16.68 -3.73
C VAL A 112 2.90 -17.77 -2.82
N PHE A 113 3.27 -19.01 -3.08
CA PHE A 113 2.99 -20.14 -2.21
C PHE A 113 4.29 -20.61 -1.56
N ARG A 114 4.28 -20.81 -0.25
CA ARG A 114 5.38 -21.43 0.49
C ARG A 114 4.88 -22.51 1.44
N SER A 115 5.64 -23.60 1.53
CA SER A 115 5.47 -24.63 2.56
C SER A 115 6.74 -24.84 3.36
N ASP A 116 6.59 -25.28 4.61
CA ASP A 116 7.69 -25.60 5.50
C ASP A 116 8.11 -27.09 5.39
N ARG A 117 8.84 -27.61 6.37
CA ARG A 117 9.39 -28.98 6.39
C ARG A 117 8.39 -30.06 6.81
N HIS A 118 7.21 -29.67 7.29
CA HIS A 118 6.26 -30.56 7.94
C HIS A 118 4.85 -30.31 7.39
N VAL A 119 3.95 -31.27 7.63
CA VAL A 119 2.50 -31.20 7.37
C VAL A 119 2.07 -30.62 6.01
N ALA A 120 1.88 -31.50 5.03
CA ALA A 120 1.28 -31.12 3.76
C ALA A 120 -0.24 -31.31 3.77
N LYS A 121 -0.94 -30.53 2.93
CA LYS A 121 -2.38 -30.61 2.67
C LYS A 121 -2.66 -30.65 1.17
N HIS A 122 -3.94 -30.73 0.79
CA HIS A 122 -4.36 -30.83 -0.61
C HIS A 122 -4.10 -29.57 -1.44
N GLY A 123 -3.73 -28.45 -0.80
CA GLY A 123 -3.28 -27.25 -1.50
C GLY A 123 -4.42 -26.42 -2.05
N PHE A 124 -4.18 -25.75 -3.17
CA PHE A 124 -5.13 -24.80 -3.74
C PHE A 124 -5.26 -24.94 -5.26
N ALA A 125 -6.42 -24.54 -5.76
CA ALA A 125 -6.68 -24.34 -7.18
C ALA A 125 -7.26 -22.95 -7.38
N ALA A 126 -6.60 -22.17 -8.22
CA ALA A 126 -6.93 -20.78 -8.51
C ALA A 126 -7.21 -20.59 -10.00
N ALA A 127 -8.11 -19.65 -10.28
CA ALA A 127 -8.42 -19.19 -11.62
C ALA A 127 -8.23 -17.68 -11.66
N TYR A 128 -7.62 -17.19 -12.73
CA TYR A 128 -7.46 -15.77 -12.99
C TYR A 128 -8.09 -15.42 -14.34
N ARG A 129 -8.56 -14.18 -14.45
CA ARG A 129 -8.99 -13.60 -15.71
C ARG A 129 -8.68 -12.11 -15.75
N LYS A 130 -8.52 -11.60 -16.96
CA LYS A 130 -8.55 -10.19 -17.27
C LYS A 130 -9.92 -9.65 -16.86
N ASP A 131 -9.88 -8.54 -16.14
CA ASP A 131 -11.01 -7.73 -15.74
C ASP A 131 -10.80 -6.30 -16.29
N ALA A 132 -11.88 -5.54 -16.46
CA ALA A 132 -11.81 -4.27 -17.18
C ALA A 132 -10.89 -3.26 -16.49
N CYS A 133 -10.98 -3.16 -15.16
CA CYS A 133 -10.17 -2.30 -14.27
C CYS A 133 -10.78 -2.25 -12.85
N GLY A 134 -10.00 -1.87 -11.84
CA GLY A 134 -10.50 -1.68 -10.47
C GLY A 134 -9.86 -2.58 -9.42
N GLY A 135 -10.60 -2.90 -8.36
CA GLY A 135 -10.27 -3.90 -7.36
C GLY A 135 -10.37 -3.42 -5.92
N GLN A 136 -9.97 -4.29 -4.98
CA GLN A 136 -9.95 -3.95 -3.57
C GLN A 136 -8.56 -3.42 -3.21
N LEU A 137 -8.51 -2.19 -2.68
CA LEU A 137 -7.28 -1.53 -2.26
C LEU A 137 -7.25 -1.50 -0.75
N THR A 138 -6.18 -2.02 -0.16
CA THR A 138 -5.97 -2.00 1.29
C THR A 138 -4.63 -1.36 1.58
N GLY A 139 -4.56 -0.51 2.60
CA GLY A 139 -3.33 0.17 2.96
C GLY A 139 -3.57 1.56 3.55
N LEU A 140 -2.49 2.18 4.03
CA LEU A 140 -2.53 3.51 4.63
C LEU A 140 -2.60 4.62 3.56
N SER A 141 -2.12 4.33 2.34
CA SER A 141 -2.20 5.21 1.19
C SER A 141 -2.08 4.43 -0.12
N GLY A 142 -2.40 5.06 -1.23
CA GLY A 142 -2.21 4.48 -2.55
C GLY A 142 -2.50 5.46 -3.68
N GLU A 143 -2.22 5.00 -4.90
CA GLU A 143 -2.46 5.72 -6.14
C GLU A 143 -3.49 4.98 -6.98
N ILE A 144 -4.36 5.72 -7.65
CA ILE A 144 -5.42 5.23 -8.51
C ILE A 144 -5.39 6.07 -9.77
N THR A 145 -5.46 5.43 -10.93
CA THR A 145 -5.66 6.17 -12.18
C THR A 145 -6.74 5.51 -13.02
N SER A 146 -7.26 6.26 -13.98
CA SER A 146 -8.04 5.67 -15.07
C SER A 146 -7.19 4.67 -15.88
N PRO A 147 -7.82 3.72 -16.58
CA PRO A 147 -7.10 2.80 -17.45
C PRO A 147 -6.31 3.56 -18.53
N ARG A 148 -5.10 3.08 -18.83
CA ARG A 148 -4.14 3.67 -19.80
C ARG A 148 -3.63 5.08 -19.50
N TYR A 149 -3.96 5.67 -18.35
CA TYR A 149 -3.46 7.01 -17.98
C TYR A 149 -1.93 7.11 -18.17
N PRO A 150 -1.39 8.17 -18.81
CA PRO A 150 -2.07 9.40 -19.24
C PRO A 150 -2.66 9.36 -20.67
N GLU A 151 -2.67 8.21 -21.32
CA GLU A 151 -3.37 8.03 -22.59
C GLU A 151 -4.88 8.03 -22.39
N SER A 152 -5.62 8.16 -23.50
CA SER A 152 -7.08 8.18 -23.45
C SER A 152 -7.63 6.87 -22.88
N TYR A 153 -8.55 6.94 -21.91
CA TYR A 153 -9.17 5.76 -21.33
C TYR A 153 -10.09 5.04 -22.34
N PRO A 154 -10.37 3.74 -22.16
CA PRO A 154 -11.26 2.99 -23.06
C PRO A 154 -12.70 3.47 -22.97
N ASN A 155 -13.42 3.40 -24.09
CA ASN A 155 -14.87 3.48 -24.12
C ASN A 155 -15.47 2.25 -23.42
N ASP A 156 -16.70 2.37 -22.94
CA ASP A 156 -17.48 1.35 -22.25
C ASP A 156 -16.77 0.75 -21.02
N ALA A 157 -15.84 1.50 -20.42
CA ALA A 157 -15.12 1.07 -19.24
C ALA A 157 -16.00 1.23 -17.99
N GLU A 158 -15.96 0.24 -17.11
CA GLU A 158 -16.52 0.36 -15.76
C GLU A 158 -15.49 -0.14 -14.74
N CYS A 159 -14.83 0.79 -14.05
CA CYS A 159 -13.82 0.49 -13.04
C CYS A 159 -14.37 0.74 -11.64
N ARG A 160 -14.09 -0.17 -10.70
CA ARG A 160 -14.50 -0.05 -9.31
C ARG A 160 -13.34 -0.27 -8.37
N TRP A 161 -12.88 0.76 -7.66
CA TRP A 161 -11.87 0.63 -6.61
C TRP A 161 -12.53 0.74 -5.23
N SER A 162 -12.62 -0.39 -4.52
CA SER A 162 -13.11 -0.44 -3.13
C SER A 162 -11.93 -0.32 -2.18
N ILE A 163 -11.79 0.83 -1.52
CA ILE A 163 -10.66 1.15 -0.66
C ILE A 163 -11.04 0.83 0.79
N VAL A 164 -10.14 0.16 1.49
CA VAL A 164 -10.20 -0.10 2.93
C VAL A 164 -8.93 0.42 3.59
N GLY A 165 -9.04 1.48 4.37
CA GLY A 165 -7.94 2.00 5.18
C GLY A 165 -7.46 0.95 6.18
N ALA A 166 -6.13 0.84 6.31
CA ALA A 166 -5.50 0.09 7.39
C ALA A 166 -5.51 0.93 8.70
N GLY A 167 -5.01 0.41 9.83
CA GLY A 167 -4.63 1.27 10.97
C GLY A 167 -5.70 1.78 11.95
N GLY A 168 -6.88 1.17 12.07
CA GLY A 168 -7.77 1.40 13.23
C GLY A 168 -9.08 2.17 12.95
N GLY A 169 -9.51 2.28 11.70
CA GLY A 169 -10.88 2.68 11.36
C GLY A 169 -11.10 4.16 11.02
N GLY A 170 -10.03 4.96 10.94
CA GLY A 170 -10.10 6.38 10.56
C GLY A 170 -10.65 6.62 9.14
N PRO A 171 -11.14 7.85 8.86
CA PRO A 171 -11.68 8.19 7.54
C PRO A 171 -10.60 8.15 6.45
N LEU A 172 -10.93 7.97 5.18
CA LEU A 172 -10.01 8.09 4.04
C LEU A 172 -10.14 9.47 3.43
N THR A 173 -9.02 10.06 3.02
CA THR A 173 -8.99 11.24 2.17
C THR A 173 -8.56 10.85 0.76
N LEU A 174 -9.25 11.39 -0.25
CA LEU A 174 -8.93 11.25 -1.67
C LEU A 174 -8.65 12.61 -2.29
N VAL A 175 -7.57 12.70 -3.07
CA VAL A 175 -7.15 13.90 -3.80
C VAL A 175 -6.83 13.55 -5.25
N PHE A 176 -7.42 14.28 -6.20
CA PHE A 176 -7.10 14.17 -7.62
C PHE A 176 -5.90 15.06 -7.96
N ALA A 177 -4.84 14.47 -8.50
CA ALA A 177 -3.68 15.18 -9.03
C ALA A 177 -3.94 15.68 -10.47
N ASP A 178 -4.64 14.87 -11.27
CA ASP A 178 -5.02 15.18 -12.65
C ASP A 178 -6.43 14.66 -12.94
N PHE A 179 -7.17 15.37 -13.80
CA PHE A 179 -8.55 15.04 -14.13
C PHE A 179 -8.98 15.64 -15.48
N GLN A 180 -9.26 14.77 -16.44
CA GLN A 180 -9.85 15.10 -17.73
C GLN A 180 -10.71 13.91 -18.18
N VAL A 181 -11.97 13.96 -17.81
CA VAL A 181 -13.01 13.01 -18.20
C VAL A 181 -13.98 13.73 -19.13
N GLU A 182 -14.61 13.05 -20.08
CA GLU A 182 -15.59 13.68 -20.96
C GLU A 182 -16.66 14.41 -20.12
N GLY A 183 -16.95 15.65 -20.48
CA GLY A 183 -17.92 16.48 -19.78
C GLY A 183 -19.30 16.41 -20.43
N GLY A 184 -20.34 16.51 -19.62
CA GLY A 184 -21.71 16.61 -20.10
C GLY A 184 -22.63 17.18 -19.02
N GLN A 185 -23.86 17.54 -19.38
CA GLN A 185 -24.84 18.01 -18.42
C GLN A 185 -25.08 16.94 -17.34
N GLY A 186 -24.83 17.29 -16.08
CA GLY A 186 -24.96 16.35 -14.94
C GLY A 186 -23.99 15.15 -14.97
N CYS A 187 -22.92 15.23 -15.76
CA CYS A 187 -21.99 14.12 -16.00
C CYS A 187 -22.69 12.88 -16.55
N GLY A 188 -23.58 13.07 -17.53
CA GLY A 188 -24.40 12.03 -18.15
C GLY A 188 -23.65 11.04 -19.02
N PHE A 189 -22.54 11.47 -19.65
CA PHE A 189 -21.64 10.62 -20.43
C PHE A 189 -20.67 9.91 -19.47
N ASP A 190 -19.40 10.28 -19.50
CA ASP A 190 -18.38 9.74 -18.62
C ASP A 190 -18.35 10.42 -17.25
N TYR A 191 -17.96 9.66 -16.22
CA TYR A 191 -17.85 10.20 -14.87
C TYR A 191 -17.02 9.37 -13.92
N VAL A 192 -16.50 10.04 -12.90
CA VAL A 192 -16.02 9.42 -11.65
C VAL A 192 -17.01 9.72 -10.53
N ALA A 193 -17.56 8.68 -9.92
CA ALA A 193 -18.43 8.78 -8.75
C ALA A 193 -17.71 8.25 -7.50
N LEU A 194 -17.90 8.96 -6.38
CA LEU A 194 -17.34 8.63 -5.09
C LEU A 194 -18.45 8.25 -4.12
N PHE A 195 -18.27 7.17 -3.36
CA PHE A 195 -19.25 6.69 -2.38
C PHE A 195 -18.62 6.46 -1.02
N ASP A 196 -19.33 6.88 0.04
CA ASP A 196 -18.92 6.82 1.44
C ASP A 196 -19.13 5.44 2.06
N GLY A 197 -18.46 4.43 1.50
CA GLY A 197 -18.59 3.05 1.91
C GLY A 197 -18.03 2.08 0.87
N PRO A 198 -18.09 0.77 1.13
CA PRO A 198 -17.45 -0.23 0.28
C PRO A 198 -18.22 -0.51 -1.03
N THR A 199 -19.48 -0.07 -1.16
CA THR A 199 -20.37 -0.40 -2.29
C THR A 199 -21.10 0.83 -2.84
N ALA A 200 -21.64 0.72 -4.06
CA ALA A 200 -22.41 1.79 -4.71
C ALA A 200 -23.79 2.05 -4.07
N ALA A 201 -24.17 1.26 -3.06
CA ALA A 201 -25.37 1.51 -2.24
C ALA A 201 -25.09 2.52 -1.10
N ALA A 202 -23.82 2.80 -0.80
CA ALA A 202 -23.44 3.78 0.21
C ALA A 202 -23.76 5.23 -0.24
N PRO A 203 -23.78 6.21 0.69
CA PRO A 203 -24.02 7.61 0.34
C PRO A 203 -23.03 8.11 -0.72
N ARG A 204 -23.54 8.73 -1.80
CA ARG A 204 -22.69 9.28 -2.86
C ARG A 204 -22.11 10.63 -2.41
N LEU A 205 -20.79 10.71 -2.32
CA LEU A 205 -20.05 11.92 -1.96
C LEU A 205 -19.95 12.90 -3.14
N GLY A 206 -19.91 12.39 -4.36
CA GLY A 206 -19.84 13.22 -5.56
C GLY A 206 -19.89 12.43 -6.86
N ARG A 207 -20.10 13.17 -7.95
CA ARG A 207 -20.00 12.70 -9.33
C ARG A 207 -19.35 13.80 -10.15
N TYR A 208 -18.27 13.47 -10.85
CA TYR A 208 -17.40 14.45 -11.49
C TYR A 208 -17.08 14.04 -12.92
N CYS A 209 -16.95 15.04 -13.79
CA CYS A 209 -16.65 14.92 -15.21
C CYS A 209 -16.06 16.25 -15.72
N GLY A 210 -15.62 16.29 -16.98
CA GLY A 210 -14.92 17.45 -17.54
C GLY A 210 -13.45 17.53 -17.14
N SER A 211 -12.87 18.71 -17.27
CA SER A 211 -11.44 18.98 -17.02
C SER A 211 -11.15 19.73 -15.71
N THR A 212 -12.19 20.03 -14.92
CA THR A 212 -12.01 20.67 -13.61
C THR A 212 -11.71 19.59 -12.58
N ARG A 213 -10.60 19.74 -11.85
CA ARG A 213 -10.24 18.78 -10.80
C ARG A 213 -11.31 18.71 -9.70
N PRO A 214 -11.76 17.50 -9.33
CA PRO A 214 -12.68 17.32 -8.21
C PRO A 214 -12.10 17.87 -6.90
N PRO A 215 -12.94 18.32 -5.97
CA PRO A 215 -12.50 18.75 -4.65
C PRO A 215 -11.93 17.56 -3.84
N ARG A 216 -11.07 17.90 -2.87
CA ARG A 216 -10.61 16.95 -1.86
C ARG A 216 -11.82 16.32 -1.16
N THR A 217 -11.85 15.00 -1.11
CA THR A 217 -12.94 14.22 -0.52
C THR A 217 -12.45 13.51 0.72
N VAL A 218 -13.25 13.48 1.78
CA VAL A 218 -12.98 12.73 3.02
C VAL A 218 -14.19 11.84 3.28
N SER A 219 -13.99 10.53 3.43
CA SER A 219 -15.06 9.60 3.83
C SER A 219 -15.39 9.76 5.30
N SER A 220 -16.49 9.19 5.76
CA SER A 220 -16.86 9.16 7.18
C SER A 220 -16.12 8.09 7.98
N ALA A 221 -15.67 7.03 7.30
CA ALA A 221 -14.99 5.88 7.90
C ALA A 221 -13.88 5.35 6.98
N ARG A 222 -13.25 4.24 7.34
CA ARG A 222 -12.15 3.62 6.58
C ARG A 222 -12.51 3.03 5.21
N HIS A 223 -13.69 3.32 4.68
CA HIS A 223 -14.17 2.75 3.42
C HIS A 223 -14.50 3.85 2.42
N LEU A 224 -14.03 3.70 1.19
CA LEU A 224 -14.35 4.59 0.08
C LEU A 224 -14.43 3.77 -1.21
N LEU A 225 -15.51 3.91 -1.97
CA LEU A 225 -15.61 3.34 -3.31
C LEU A 225 -15.46 4.45 -4.35
N ILE A 226 -14.57 4.19 -5.31
CA ILE A 226 -14.44 4.99 -6.53
C ILE A 226 -14.98 4.18 -7.69
N LEU A 227 -15.95 4.74 -8.41
CA LEU A 227 -16.51 4.19 -9.64
C LEU A 227 -16.14 5.11 -10.79
N PHE A 228 -15.44 4.59 -11.79
CA PHE A 228 -15.27 5.27 -13.07
C PHE A 228 -16.11 4.56 -14.12
N LYS A 229 -16.87 5.32 -14.90
CA LYS A 229 -17.65 4.80 -16.03
C LYS A 229 -17.45 5.68 -17.25
N SER A 230 -17.22 5.06 -18.40
CA SER A 230 -17.27 5.70 -19.72
C SER A 230 -18.35 5.12 -20.62
N ASP A 231 -18.83 5.92 -21.56
CA ASP A 231 -19.79 5.51 -22.58
C ASP A 231 -19.09 5.00 -23.85
N PHE A 232 -19.86 4.81 -24.94
CA PHE A 232 -19.38 4.18 -26.17
C PHE A 232 -18.42 5.06 -26.99
N ASN A 233 -18.26 6.35 -26.69
CA ASN A 233 -17.36 7.24 -27.42
C ASN A 233 -16.68 8.30 -26.54
N ILE A 234 -15.80 9.10 -27.17
CA ILE A 234 -15.08 10.25 -26.60
C ILE A 234 -14.37 9.98 -25.26
N GLY A 235 -13.13 9.48 -25.34
CA GLY A 235 -12.26 9.35 -24.17
C GLY A 235 -11.36 10.57 -23.92
N GLY A 236 -11.31 11.07 -22.69
CA GLY A 236 -10.28 11.99 -22.22
C GLY A 236 -9.00 11.28 -21.73
N ARG A 237 -7.96 12.05 -21.35
CA ARG A 237 -6.73 11.50 -20.74
C ARG A 237 -6.99 10.79 -19.40
N GLY A 238 -8.15 11.02 -18.81
CA GLY A 238 -8.60 10.38 -17.59
C GLY A 238 -8.10 11.07 -16.34
N PHE A 239 -7.77 10.31 -15.31
CA PHE A 239 -7.45 10.88 -14.00
C PHE A 239 -6.34 10.13 -13.28
N LYS A 240 -5.68 10.85 -12.38
CA LYS A 240 -4.77 10.30 -11.38
C LYS A 240 -5.16 10.86 -10.01
N ALA A 241 -5.34 9.97 -9.05
CA ALA A 241 -5.76 10.27 -7.70
C ALA A 241 -4.91 9.52 -6.67
N HIS A 242 -4.83 10.09 -5.48
CA HIS A 242 -4.17 9.51 -4.33
C HIS A 242 -5.15 9.40 -3.18
N PHE A 243 -5.17 8.26 -2.51
CA PHE A 243 -5.88 8.11 -1.25
C PHE A 243 -4.90 7.96 -0.09
N TYR A 244 -5.33 8.40 1.08
CA TYR A 244 -4.61 8.26 2.34
C TYR A 244 -5.62 8.16 3.47
N SER A 245 -5.39 7.30 4.46
CA SER A 245 -6.21 7.32 5.66
C SER A 245 -5.92 8.59 6.45
N ALA A 246 -6.97 9.27 6.86
CA ALA A 246 -6.95 10.42 7.72
C ALA A 246 -6.37 10.01 9.08
N GLY A 247 -5.30 10.70 9.47
CA GLY A 247 -4.52 10.40 10.67
C GLY A 247 -3.24 9.61 10.40
N GLU A 248 -2.87 9.26 9.16
CA GLU A 248 -1.84 8.22 8.94
C GLU A 248 -0.50 8.70 8.43
N CYS A 249 0.10 9.50 9.30
CA CYS A 249 1.43 9.15 9.79
C CYS A 249 1.51 9.64 11.24
N GLN A 250 0.42 9.50 12.00
CA GLN A 250 0.36 9.74 13.43
C GLN A 250 0.77 8.47 14.19
N GLU A 251 2.00 8.42 14.67
CA GLU A 251 2.53 7.29 15.43
C GLU A 251 2.89 7.72 16.85
N VAL A 252 2.57 6.86 17.82
CA VAL A 252 2.91 7.08 19.23
C VAL A 252 3.93 6.04 19.68
N PHE A 253 5.09 6.50 20.10
CA PHE A 253 6.15 5.67 20.64
C PHE A 253 6.23 5.79 22.15
N THR A 254 6.29 4.67 22.85
CA THR A 254 6.44 4.61 24.31
C THR A 254 7.71 3.91 24.77
N THR A 255 8.48 3.35 23.83
CA THR A 255 9.75 2.67 24.07
C THR A 255 10.89 3.66 24.21
N ILE A 256 11.90 3.37 25.05
CA ILE A 256 13.06 4.26 25.29
C ILE A 256 14.02 4.39 24.09
N LYS A 257 13.80 3.67 22.99
CA LYS A 257 14.54 3.80 21.74
C LYS A 257 13.67 3.35 20.59
N GLY A 258 13.89 3.92 19.41
CA GLY A 258 13.16 3.53 18.22
C GLY A 258 13.67 4.25 16.98
N ASN A 259 13.05 3.94 15.85
CA ASN A 259 13.29 4.61 14.58
C ASN A 259 11.98 4.69 13.78
N PHE A 260 11.92 5.64 12.85
CA PHE A 260 10.81 5.82 11.91
C PHE A 260 11.30 6.56 10.67
N SER A 261 10.48 6.60 9.63
CA SER A 261 10.83 7.25 8.36
C SER A 261 9.59 7.89 7.74
N SER A 262 9.80 8.86 6.86
CA SER A 262 8.70 9.47 6.10
C SER A 262 7.99 8.43 5.21
N PRO A 263 6.71 8.63 4.86
CA PRO A 263 5.99 7.69 4.02
C PRO A 263 6.71 7.40 2.70
N ARG A 264 6.76 6.12 2.32
CA ARG A 264 7.41 5.59 1.11
C ARG A 264 8.95 5.67 1.06
N TYR A 265 9.63 6.18 2.09
CA TYR A 265 11.10 6.23 2.13
C TYR A 265 11.73 4.85 1.79
N PRO A 266 12.76 4.77 0.92
CA PRO A 266 13.51 5.88 0.29
C PRO A 266 12.92 6.43 -1.01
N ASN A 267 11.72 5.98 -1.41
CA ASN A 267 10.97 6.57 -2.54
C ASN A 267 10.33 7.90 -2.13
N PHE A 268 9.82 8.63 -3.12
CA PHE A 268 9.36 9.99 -2.87
C PHE A 268 8.14 10.04 -1.96
N TYR A 269 8.15 10.89 -0.94
CA TYR A 269 6.98 11.06 -0.07
C TYR A 269 5.79 11.64 -0.86
N PRO A 270 4.54 11.40 -0.45
CA PRO A 270 3.38 12.04 -1.05
C PRO A 270 3.32 13.56 -0.79
N ASN A 271 2.75 14.29 -1.75
CA ASN A 271 2.38 15.69 -1.59
C ASN A 271 1.12 15.82 -0.70
N ASN A 272 0.92 16.98 -0.08
CA ASN A 272 -0.21 17.35 0.77
C ASN A 272 -0.35 16.51 2.06
N LEU A 273 0.77 16.14 2.66
CA LEU A 273 0.82 15.38 3.91
C LEU A 273 0.91 16.29 5.14
N LYS A 274 0.34 15.78 6.24
CA LYS A 274 0.63 16.23 7.60
C LYS A 274 0.82 14.99 8.50
N CYS A 275 2.06 14.58 8.70
CA CYS A 275 2.44 13.45 9.56
C CYS A 275 2.81 13.90 10.97
N GLN A 276 2.63 13.04 11.98
CA GLN A 276 3.04 13.32 13.35
C GLN A 276 3.67 12.10 14.06
N TRP A 277 4.87 12.21 14.59
CA TRP A 277 5.45 11.15 15.43
C TRP A 277 5.59 11.68 16.85
N SER A 278 4.80 11.13 17.77
CA SER A 278 4.78 11.50 19.18
C SER A 278 5.53 10.47 20.00
N ILE A 279 6.55 10.90 20.76
CA ILE A 279 7.35 10.04 21.62
C ILE A 279 6.99 10.40 23.07
N HIS A 280 6.52 9.42 23.84
CA HIS A 280 6.10 9.57 25.23
C HIS A 280 6.92 8.63 26.12
N LEU A 281 7.89 9.19 26.83
CA LEU A 281 8.73 8.44 27.77
C LEU A 281 8.24 8.60 29.21
N PRO A 282 8.66 7.72 30.15
CA PRO A 282 8.37 7.91 31.56
C PRO A 282 8.89 9.25 32.11
N PRO A 283 8.29 9.79 33.19
CA PRO A 283 8.80 10.99 33.85
C PRO A 283 10.28 10.89 34.22
N GLY A 284 11.01 11.99 34.07
CA GLY A 284 12.46 12.06 34.32
C GLY A 284 13.33 11.58 33.15
N TYR A 285 12.75 11.17 32.02
CA TYR A 285 13.47 10.96 30.77
C TYR A 285 13.39 12.18 29.85
N ARG A 286 14.38 12.32 28.98
CA ARG A 286 14.42 13.27 27.85
C ARG A 286 14.68 12.51 26.55
N VAL A 287 14.07 12.97 25.47
CA VAL A 287 14.17 12.36 24.14
C VAL A 287 15.29 13.03 23.37
N LYS A 288 16.22 12.24 22.84
CA LYS A 288 17.24 12.70 21.90
C LYS A 288 17.01 12.06 20.54
N VAL A 289 16.89 12.89 19.51
CA VAL A 289 16.57 12.52 18.12
C VAL A 289 17.81 12.67 17.25
N PHE A 290 18.03 11.70 16.37
CA PHE A 290 19.13 11.64 15.41
C PHE A 290 18.57 11.50 14.00
N PHE A 291 19.03 12.36 13.09
CA PHE A 291 18.66 12.32 11.68
C PHE A 291 19.69 11.46 10.94
N LEU A 292 19.23 10.35 10.35
CA LEU A 292 20.10 9.40 9.63
C LEU A 292 20.20 9.73 8.14
N ASP A 293 19.08 10.15 7.54
CA ASP A 293 18.99 10.66 6.17
C ASP A 293 17.84 11.68 6.12
N MET A 294 17.99 12.73 5.31
CA MET A 294 16.93 13.73 5.08
C MET A 294 17.12 14.42 3.73
N GLU A 295 16.08 14.34 2.91
CA GLU A 295 15.96 15.06 1.65
C GLU A 295 14.49 15.44 1.44
N LEU A 296 14.17 16.71 1.76
CA LEU A 296 12.87 17.35 1.51
C LEU A 296 13.01 18.41 0.40
N GLU A 297 11.89 19.02 -0.02
CA GLU A 297 11.93 20.20 -0.87
C GLU A 297 12.79 21.30 -0.24
N GLY A 298 13.51 22.05 -1.06
CA GLY A 298 14.45 23.08 -0.61
C GLY A 298 13.75 24.31 -0.02
N ARG A 299 14.57 25.25 0.44
CA ARG A 299 14.09 26.54 0.93
C ARG A 299 13.38 27.32 -0.17
N SER A 300 12.38 28.09 0.23
CA SER A 300 11.74 29.09 -0.61
C SER A 300 12.78 30.11 -1.07
N SER A 301 12.86 30.32 -2.38
CA SER A 301 13.72 31.34 -2.97
C SER A 301 13.28 32.77 -2.62
N LEU A 302 12.03 32.94 -2.17
CA LEU A 302 11.46 34.24 -1.80
C LEU A 302 11.73 34.61 -0.35
N THR A 303 11.59 33.67 0.58
CA THR A 303 11.69 33.93 2.03
C THR A 303 12.99 33.42 2.64
N GLY A 304 13.71 32.53 1.95
CA GLY A 304 14.81 31.75 2.51
C GLY A 304 14.38 30.70 3.55
N GLY A 305 13.08 30.57 3.83
CA GLY A 305 12.50 29.68 4.82
C GLY A 305 12.09 28.31 4.28
N CYS A 306 11.78 27.39 5.19
CA CYS A 306 11.26 26.05 4.86
C CYS A 306 9.74 26.07 4.70
N ASP A 307 9.24 26.89 3.77
CA ASP A 307 7.81 27.18 3.64
C ASP A 307 7.02 26.14 2.85
N TYR A 308 7.70 25.40 1.98
CA TYR A 308 7.14 24.27 1.25
C TYR A 308 7.16 23.03 2.17
N ASP A 309 7.80 21.94 1.73
CA ASP A 309 7.95 20.74 2.55
C ASP A 309 8.93 20.95 3.71
N HIS A 310 8.51 20.59 4.92
CA HIS A 310 9.36 20.70 6.09
C HIS A 310 9.01 19.70 7.18
N LEU A 311 10.02 19.33 7.95
CA LEU A 311 9.90 18.60 9.20
C LEU A 311 10.10 19.57 10.36
N ALA A 312 9.21 19.59 11.34
CA ALA A 312 9.31 20.39 12.55
C ALA A 312 9.36 19.48 13.79
N ALA A 313 10.10 19.87 14.83
CA ALA A 313 10.09 19.19 16.12
C ALA A 313 9.64 20.16 17.22
N PHE A 314 8.77 19.70 18.11
CA PHE A 314 8.20 20.45 19.21
C PHE A 314 8.51 19.74 20.53
N ASP A 315 8.83 20.53 21.56
CA ASP A 315 9.00 20.04 22.92
C ASP A 315 7.63 19.84 23.56
N GLY A 316 7.33 18.60 23.98
CA GLY A 316 6.00 18.17 24.39
C GLY A 316 5.28 17.33 23.33
N GLY A 317 4.02 16.98 23.60
CA GLY A 317 3.18 16.13 22.74
C GLY A 317 2.26 16.88 21.76
N ALA A 318 2.43 18.19 21.55
CA ALA A 318 1.51 19.01 20.76
C ALA A 318 2.22 20.14 20.00
N GLU A 319 1.64 20.59 18.88
CA GLU A 319 2.18 21.67 18.02
C GLU A 319 2.13 23.06 18.67
N ASN A 320 1.42 23.22 19.78
CA ASN A 320 1.48 24.44 20.60
C ASN A 320 2.69 24.47 21.55
N GLY A 321 3.48 23.39 21.59
CA GLY A 321 4.72 23.31 22.35
C GLY A 321 5.83 24.20 21.76
N SER A 322 6.95 24.30 22.48
CA SER A 322 8.10 25.08 22.02
C SER A 322 8.75 24.43 20.80
N LEU A 323 8.89 25.17 19.69
CA LEU A 323 9.55 24.68 18.48
C LEU A 323 11.06 24.48 18.75
N LEU A 324 11.51 23.24 18.65
CA LEU A 324 12.92 22.86 18.80
C LEU A 324 13.70 23.01 17.48
N GLY A 325 13.01 22.90 16.35
CA GLY A 325 13.59 23.17 15.04
C GLY A 325 12.64 22.88 13.89
N ARG A 326 12.99 23.39 12.71
CA ARG A 326 12.28 23.23 11.44
C ARG A 326 13.30 23.07 10.32
N TRP A 327 13.17 22.02 9.53
CA TRP A 327 14.16 21.62 8.53
C TRP A 327 13.52 21.29 7.19
N CYS A 328 14.27 21.51 6.12
CA CYS A 328 13.91 21.20 4.74
C CYS A 328 15.18 20.94 3.91
N GLY A 329 15.04 20.63 2.62
CA GLY A 329 16.17 20.38 1.73
C GLY A 329 17.00 19.15 2.13
N ARG A 330 18.31 19.23 1.85
CA ARG A 330 19.35 18.23 2.23
C ARG A 330 20.19 18.71 3.40
N GLU A 331 19.58 19.47 4.31
CA GLU A 331 20.26 19.91 5.53
C GLU A 331 20.68 18.68 6.33
N SER A 332 21.85 18.71 6.97
CA SER A 332 22.30 17.65 7.89
C SER A 332 22.06 18.15 9.31
N PRO A 333 20.90 17.82 9.93
CA PRO A 333 20.53 18.44 11.19
C PRO A 333 21.34 17.82 12.32
N VAL A 334 21.77 18.67 13.24
CA VAL A 334 22.37 18.19 14.50
C VAL A 334 21.31 17.46 15.34
N PRO A 335 21.70 16.46 16.16
CA PRO A 335 20.77 15.79 17.05
C PRO A 335 20.03 16.77 17.97
N VAL A 336 18.71 16.61 18.09
CA VAL A 336 17.83 17.48 18.89
C VAL A 336 17.49 16.79 20.20
N MET A 337 17.38 17.57 21.28
CA MET A 337 17.05 17.07 22.61
C MET A 337 15.81 17.80 23.16
N SER A 338 14.80 17.06 23.62
CA SER A 338 13.65 17.64 24.32
C SER A 338 14.04 18.17 25.70
N HIS A 339 13.27 19.09 26.28
CA HIS A 339 13.36 19.42 27.71
C HIS A 339 12.33 18.66 28.54
N SER A 340 11.27 18.14 27.91
CA SER A 340 10.27 17.29 28.55
C SER A 340 10.47 15.80 28.25
N ASN A 341 9.66 14.95 28.88
CA ASN A 341 9.58 13.51 28.58
C ASN A 341 8.73 13.20 27.34
N GLN A 342 8.31 14.23 26.60
CA GLN A 342 7.55 14.11 25.38
C GLN A 342 8.21 14.89 24.24
N LEU A 343 8.10 14.38 23.02
CA LEU A 343 8.56 15.08 21.83
C LEU A 343 7.64 14.76 20.66
N LEU A 344 7.27 15.78 19.89
CA LEU A 344 6.44 15.65 18.69
C LEU A 344 7.26 16.06 17.47
N LEU A 345 7.31 15.22 16.44
CA LEU A 345 7.78 15.60 15.11
C LEU A 345 6.62 15.69 14.13
N VAL A 346 6.60 16.71 13.27
CA VAL A 346 5.54 16.94 12.29
C VAL A 346 6.13 17.17 10.90
N LEU A 347 5.79 16.31 9.93
CA LEU A 347 6.11 16.54 8.52
C LEU A 347 4.92 17.21 7.84
N HIS A 348 5.17 18.35 7.21
CA HIS A 348 4.24 19.02 6.32
C HIS A 348 4.77 18.94 4.89
N THR A 349 3.91 18.57 3.93
CA THR A 349 4.25 18.63 2.50
C THR A 349 3.20 19.43 1.73
N ASP A 350 3.65 20.18 0.74
CA ASP A 350 2.82 21.06 -0.08
C ASP A 350 2.24 20.32 -1.30
N ARG A 351 1.73 21.03 -2.30
CA ARG A 351 1.07 20.41 -3.47
C ARG A 351 2.05 19.79 -4.47
N ASN A 352 3.31 20.20 -4.48
CA ASN A 352 4.28 19.91 -5.53
C ASN A 352 5.60 19.37 -4.94
N THR A 353 6.51 18.96 -5.82
CA THR A 353 7.92 18.68 -5.52
C THR A 353 8.24 17.74 -4.33
N ALA A 354 7.83 16.48 -4.39
CA ALA A 354 8.33 15.49 -3.46
C ALA A 354 9.81 15.12 -3.69
N LYS A 355 10.47 14.70 -2.60
CA LYS A 355 11.82 14.12 -2.56
C LYS A 355 11.81 12.80 -1.78
N ARG A 356 12.98 12.17 -1.59
CA ARG A 356 13.13 10.85 -0.96
C ARG A 356 12.65 10.79 0.50
N GLY A 357 12.57 11.92 1.20
CA GLY A 357 12.10 11.99 2.57
C GLY A 357 13.21 11.81 3.60
N PHE A 358 12.91 11.20 4.75
CA PHE A 358 13.85 11.10 5.86
C PHE A 358 13.79 9.76 6.60
N SER A 359 14.86 9.47 7.34
CA SER A 359 14.95 8.40 8.32
C SER A 359 15.54 8.92 9.63
N ILE A 360 14.88 8.61 10.75
CA ILE A 360 15.19 9.15 12.08
C ILE A 360 15.26 8.03 13.11
N ALA A 361 16.20 8.16 14.05
CA ALA A 361 16.27 7.34 15.24
C ALA A 361 16.18 8.21 16.50
N TYR A 362 15.69 7.65 17.61
CA TYR A 362 15.67 8.35 18.89
C TYR A 362 16.07 7.42 20.05
N VAL A 363 16.55 8.03 21.13
CA VAL A 363 16.81 7.38 22.42
C VAL A 363 16.32 8.24 23.57
N GLY A 364 15.91 7.60 24.66
CA GLY A 364 15.56 8.19 25.93
C GLY A 364 16.70 8.06 26.92
N GLY A 365 17.13 9.19 27.50
CA GLY A 365 18.09 9.25 28.60
C GLY A 365 17.46 9.92 29.82
N LYS A 366 17.96 9.62 31.03
CA LYS A 366 17.60 10.36 32.24
C LYS A 366 18.41 11.64 32.36
#